data_AF-A0AAV6IR08-F1
#
_entry.id   AF-A0AAV6IR08-F1
#
_cell.length_a   1.000
_cell.length_b   1.000
_cell.length_c   1.000
_cell.angle_alpha   90.00
_cell.angle_beta   90.00
_cell.angle_gamma   90.00
#
_symmetry.space_group_name_H-M   'P 1'
#
loop_
_entity.id
_entity.type
_entity.pdbx_description
1 polymer ?
#
loop_
_entity_poly.entity_id
_entity_poly.type
_entity_poly.pdbx_seq_one_letter_code
_entity_poly.pdbx_strand_id
1 'polypeptide(L)'
;MSHSALTLRAPLQLLQVWIWERFPALGPHLNPVRDGDPILARWHMVKKPNTGNVELAMALSGRCFQWRPYVMAETHQLIHKLYGETEKWVSVRPHLVEVWESFGRCVRVADLVGLDCIEQYFPHRVAMQFGMDQDVPGKVVFHSDGNSEIEWKNYSRPISDAKLYIPSHYFESDVTTHIWSGGETQMELRVL
;
A
#
# COMPACT_ATOMS: atom_id res chain seq x y z
N MET A 1 -16.50 34.96 -7.34
CA MET A 1 -16.02 33.58 -7.55
C MET A 1 -16.17 32.86 -6.22
N SER A 2 -17.10 31.91 -6.09
CA SER A 2 -17.27 31.14 -4.86
C SER A 2 -16.20 30.06 -4.79
N HIS A 3 -15.32 30.11 -3.79
CA HIS A 3 -14.44 28.98 -3.47
C HIS A 3 -15.32 27.84 -2.97
N SER A 4 -15.46 26.77 -3.75
CA SER A 4 -16.06 25.53 -3.28
C SER A 4 -15.13 24.89 -2.26
N ALA A 5 -15.59 24.73 -1.03
CA ALA A 5 -14.84 24.03 0.01
C ALA A 5 -14.76 22.53 -0.35
N LEU A 6 -13.57 22.04 -0.67
CA LEU A 6 -13.32 20.64 -0.96
C LEU A 6 -13.49 19.81 0.33
N THR A 7 -14.51 18.96 0.39
CA THR A 7 -14.77 18.10 1.55
C THR A 7 -14.10 16.74 1.36
N LEU A 8 -12.82 16.63 1.74
CA LEU A 8 -12.02 15.39 1.64
C LEU A 8 -12.28 14.37 2.76
N ARG A 9 -13.50 14.28 3.27
CA ARG A 9 -13.79 13.49 4.49
C ARG A 9 -13.49 12.00 4.29
N ALA A 10 -13.83 11.42 3.15
CA ALA A 10 -13.63 9.99 2.90
C ALA A 10 -12.14 9.61 2.69
N PRO A 11 -11.35 10.29 1.83
CA PRO A 11 -9.92 9.99 1.70
C PRO A 11 -9.14 10.15 3.01
N LEU A 12 -9.44 11.19 3.79
CA LEU A 12 -8.80 11.40 5.09
C LEU A 12 -9.16 10.31 6.11
N GLN A 13 -10.38 9.77 6.06
CA GLN A 13 -10.77 8.62 6.87
C GLN A 13 -9.99 7.35 6.49
N LEU A 14 -9.77 7.11 5.20
CA LEU A 14 -8.95 5.98 4.73
C LEU A 14 -7.50 6.11 5.20
N LEU A 15 -6.92 7.31 5.11
CA LEU A 15 -5.58 7.57 5.65
C LEU A 15 -5.53 7.37 7.17
N GLN A 16 -6.55 7.84 7.89
CA GLN A 16 -6.64 7.66 9.34
C GLN A 16 -6.70 6.17 9.72
N VAL A 17 -7.50 5.37 9.00
CA VAL A 17 -7.57 3.90 9.18
C VAL A 17 -6.22 3.25 8.86
N TRP A 18 -5.58 3.65 7.76
CA TRP A 18 -4.27 3.15 7.37
C TRP A 18 -3.21 3.38 8.46
N ILE A 19 -3.23 4.56 9.11
CA ILE A 19 -2.35 4.89 10.24
C ILE A 19 -2.66 3.97 11.42
N TRP A 20 -3.93 3.83 11.80
CA TRP A 20 -4.30 3.01 12.96
C TRP A 20 -3.95 1.53 12.81
N GLU A 21 -4.05 0.98 11.60
CA GLU A 21 -3.69 -0.41 11.33
C GLU A 21 -2.18 -0.65 11.44
N ARG A 22 -1.36 0.35 11.12
CA ARG A 22 0.10 0.24 11.14
C ARG A 22 0.72 0.73 12.43
N PHE A 23 -0.02 1.51 13.21
CA PHE A 23 0.36 1.93 14.55
C PHE A 23 -0.75 1.52 15.54
N PRO A 24 -0.81 0.24 15.96
CA PRO A 24 -1.88 -0.26 16.82
C PRO A 24 -2.02 0.51 18.13
N ALA A 25 -0.92 1.08 18.65
CA ALA A 25 -0.92 1.92 19.85
C ALA A 25 -1.69 3.24 19.70
N LEU A 26 -1.89 3.72 18.46
CA LEU A 26 -2.66 4.93 18.14
C LEU A 26 -4.12 4.63 17.81
N GLY A 27 -4.42 3.36 17.49
CA GLY A 27 -5.73 2.92 17.04
C GLY A 27 -6.71 2.72 18.21
N PRO A 28 -8.02 2.95 17.99
CA PRO A 28 -9.04 2.46 18.92
C PRO A 28 -9.08 0.94 18.95
N HIS A 29 -9.81 0.40 19.94
CA HIS A 29 -10.09 -1.04 19.99
C HIS A 29 -10.88 -1.48 18.75
N LEU A 30 -10.45 -2.59 18.16
CA LEU A 30 -11.01 -3.13 16.92
C LEU A 30 -12.36 -3.82 17.19
N ASN A 31 -13.31 -3.65 16.29
CA ASN A 31 -14.48 -4.53 16.25
C ASN A 31 -14.11 -5.87 15.60
N PRO A 32 -14.75 -6.98 16.00
CA PRO A 32 -14.63 -8.24 15.28
C PRO A 32 -15.17 -8.08 13.85
N VAL A 33 -14.47 -8.65 12.87
CA VAL A 33 -14.91 -8.71 11.47
C VAL A 33 -15.66 -10.02 11.27
N ARG A 34 -16.86 -9.97 10.69
CA ARG A 34 -17.62 -11.18 10.36
C ARG A 34 -17.20 -11.73 9.01
N ASP A 35 -17.43 -13.02 8.78
CA ASP A 35 -17.19 -13.61 7.47
C ASP A 35 -18.00 -12.90 6.38
N GLY A 36 -17.30 -12.42 5.34
CA GLY A 36 -17.88 -11.67 4.23
C GLY A 36 -17.88 -10.15 4.41
N ASP A 37 -17.59 -9.62 5.60
CA ASP A 37 -17.45 -8.18 5.80
C ASP A 37 -16.10 -7.68 5.25
N PRO A 38 -16.05 -6.46 4.69
CA PRO A 38 -14.78 -5.85 4.33
C PRO A 38 -13.93 -5.61 5.59
N ILE A 39 -12.61 -5.70 5.46
CA ILE A 39 -11.65 -5.46 6.56
C ILE A 39 -11.94 -4.14 7.28
N LEU A 40 -12.32 -3.10 6.54
CA LEU A 40 -12.65 -1.78 7.08
C LEU A 40 -13.84 -1.78 8.05
N ALA A 41 -14.70 -2.81 8.05
CA ALA A 41 -15.80 -2.94 9.00
C ALA A 41 -15.32 -2.99 10.46
N ARG A 42 -14.07 -3.40 10.72
CA ARG A 42 -13.46 -3.35 12.06
C ARG A 42 -13.39 -1.94 12.65
N TRP A 43 -13.38 -0.92 11.79
CA TRP A 43 -13.31 0.49 12.15
C TRP A 43 -14.68 1.19 12.12
N HIS A 44 -15.76 0.44 11.89
CA HIS A 44 -17.10 1.00 11.86
C HIS A 44 -17.53 1.52 13.23
N MET A 45 -17.91 2.80 13.31
CA MET A 45 -18.39 3.46 14.54
C MET A 45 -17.46 3.33 15.76
N VAL A 46 -16.16 3.07 15.55
CA VAL A 46 -15.20 3.04 16.64
C VAL A 46 -15.06 4.43 17.25
N LYS A 47 -15.08 4.50 18.58
CA LYS A 47 -14.83 5.77 19.27
C LYS A 47 -13.38 6.15 19.04
N LYS A 48 -13.14 7.36 18.50
CA LYS A 48 -11.78 7.87 18.36
C LYS A 48 -11.10 7.83 19.73
N PRO A 49 -9.89 7.26 19.84
CA PRO A 49 -9.17 7.28 21.09
C PRO A 49 -8.87 8.74 21.44
N ASN A 50 -8.91 9.07 22.73
CA ASN A 50 -8.50 10.39 23.23
C ASN A 50 -6.98 10.46 23.12
N THR A 51 -6.50 10.66 21.90
CA THR A 51 -5.09 10.78 21.59
C THR A 51 -4.69 12.17 22.06
N GLY A 52 -3.79 12.23 23.05
CA GLY A 52 -3.19 13.48 23.52
C GLY A 52 -2.31 14.08 22.42
N ASN A 53 -1.06 14.41 22.73
CA ASN A 53 -0.13 14.86 21.69
C ASN A 53 0.17 13.71 20.69
N VAL A 54 -0.44 13.77 19.50
CA VAL A 54 -0.31 12.78 18.43
C VAL A 54 1.14 12.64 17.97
N GLU A 55 1.91 13.73 17.94
CA GLU A 55 3.32 13.73 17.54
C GLU A 55 4.17 12.91 18.52
N LEU A 56 3.96 13.11 19.83
CA LEU A 56 4.63 12.33 20.87
C LEU A 56 4.22 10.86 20.78
N ALA A 57 2.93 10.59 20.58
CA ALA A 57 2.43 9.23 20.45
C ALA A 57 3.02 8.52 19.22
N MET A 58 3.16 9.20 18.08
CA MET A 58 3.83 8.68 16.88
C MET A 58 5.31 8.45 17.10
N ALA A 59 6.04 9.39 17.72
CA ALA A 59 7.46 9.25 18.01
C ALA A 59 7.75 8.05 18.92
N LEU A 60 6.90 7.81 19.92
CA LEU A 60 6.98 6.64 20.80
C LEU A 60 6.56 5.34 20.08
N SER A 61 5.61 5.43 19.15
CA SER A 61 5.08 4.28 18.40
C SER A 61 5.88 3.93 17.15
N GLY A 62 6.89 4.74 16.76
CA GLY A 62 7.71 4.49 15.58
C GLY A 62 8.40 3.11 15.59
N ARG A 63 8.65 2.57 16.78
CA ARG A 63 9.19 1.21 16.98
C ARG A 63 8.14 0.10 16.84
N CYS A 64 6.85 0.46 16.80
CA CYS A 64 5.72 -0.45 16.75
C CYS A 64 5.02 -0.43 15.38
N PHE A 65 5.66 0.13 14.35
CA PHE A 65 5.10 0.14 13.00
C PHE A 65 4.94 -1.29 12.48
N GLN A 66 3.73 -1.62 12.02
CA GLN A 66 3.43 -2.91 11.41
C GLN A 66 3.42 -2.79 9.89
N TRP A 67 4.39 -3.42 9.22
CA TRP A 67 4.47 -3.41 7.75
C TRP A 67 3.34 -4.19 7.08
N ARG A 68 2.95 -5.32 7.67
CA ARG A 68 1.94 -6.24 7.14
C ARG A 68 0.85 -6.56 8.18
N PRO A 69 0.04 -5.56 8.57
CA PRO A 69 -0.92 -5.72 9.68
C PRO A 69 -2.00 -6.77 9.40
N TYR A 70 -2.19 -7.12 8.14
CA TYR A 70 -3.20 -8.07 7.69
C TYR A 70 -2.68 -9.52 7.63
N VAL A 71 -1.36 -9.72 7.58
CA VAL A 71 -0.74 -11.04 7.46
C VAL A 71 -0.66 -11.74 8.82
N MET A 72 -0.56 -10.96 9.90
CA MET A 72 -0.37 -11.43 11.28
C MET A 72 -1.68 -11.76 12.00
N ALA A 73 -2.81 -11.31 11.48
CA ALA A 73 -4.09 -11.47 12.14
C ALA A 73 -4.77 -12.75 11.65
N GLU A 74 -5.53 -13.41 12.52
CA GLU A 74 -6.47 -14.50 12.22
C GLU A 74 -7.60 -14.08 11.25
N THR A 75 -7.40 -12.97 10.53
CA THR A 75 -8.40 -12.30 9.73
C THR A 75 -8.24 -12.61 8.26
N HIS A 76 -9.36 -13.07 7.71
CA HIS A 76 -9.74 -13.00 6.31
C HIS A 76 -9.02 -14.00 5.38
N GLN A 77 -9.83 -14.91 4.83
CA GLN A 77 -9.41 -15.91 3.83
C GLN A 77 -8.73 -15.28 2.59
N LEU A 78 -9.02 -14.01 2.23
CA LEU A 78 -8.35 -13.35 1.10
C LEU A 78 -6.85 -13.12 1.35
N ILE A 79 -6.44 -12.82 2.58
CA ILE A 79 -5.02 -12.56 2.86
C ILE A 79 -4.24 -13.86 2.88
N HIS A 80 -4.82 -14.94 3.42
CA HIS A 80 -4.27 -16.30 3.29
C HIS A 80 -4.22 -16.77 1.83
N LYS A 81 -5.14 -16.31 0.96
CA LYS A 81 -5.04 -16.56 -0.50
C LYS A 81 -3.88 -15.81 -1.14
N LEU A 82 -3.59 -14.59 -0.68
CA LEU A 82 -2.44 -13.81 -1.11
C LEU A 82 -1.14 -14.44 -0.62
N TYR A 83 -0.87 -14.38 0.70
CA TYR A 83 0.38 -14.85 1.29
C TYR A 83 0.24 -16.27 1.86
N GLY A 84 0.98 -17.21 1.29
CA GLY A 84 1.05 -18.60 1.75
C GLY A 84 2.18 -18.81 2.76
N GLU A 85 2.29 -20.02 3.32
CA GLU A 85 3.44 -20.43 4.16
C GLU A 85 4.75 -20.40 3.39
N THR A 86 4.68 -20.66 2.08
CA THR A 86 5.82 -20.65 1.16
C THR A 86 5.66 -19.54 0.13
N GLU A 87 6.80 -19.05 -0.35
CA GLU A 87 6.84 -18.14 -1.48
C GLU A 87 6.28 -18.80 -2.74
N LYS A 88 5.70 -18.01 -3.63
CA LYS A 88 5.12 -18.51 -4.88
C LYS A 88 5.19 -17.50 -6.00
N TRP A 89 5.22 -18.01 -7.22
CA TRP A 89 5.12 -17.24 -8.44
C TRP A 89 3.70 -17.37 -9.01
N VAL A 90 3.03 -16.24 -9.19
CA VAL A 90 1.67 -16.19 -9.74
C VAL A 90 1.72 -15.56 -11.13
N SER A 91 1.24 -16.30 -12.14
CA SER A 91 1.09 -15.75 -13.49
C SER A 91 -0.18 -14.90 -13.55
N VAL A 92 -0.02 -13.60 -13.81
CA VAL A 92 -1.15 -12.68 -14.01
C VAL A 92 -1.52 -12.69 -15.48
N ARG A 93 -2.74 -13.14 -15.75
CA ARG A 93 -3.35 -13.10 -17.08
C ARG A 93 -4.53 -12.14 -17.06
N PRO A 94 -4.90 -11.56 -18.21
CA PRO A 94 -6.19 -10.90 -18.35
C PRO A 94 -7.29 -11.86 -17.85
N HIS A 95 -8.19 -11.38 -16.99
CA HIS A 95 -9.30 -12.13 -16.39
C HIS A 95 -8.96 -13.10 -15.23
N LEU A 96 -7.76 -13.01 -14.64
CA LEU A 96 -7.48 -13.66 -13.35
C LEU A 96 -8.30 -13.01 -12.22
N VAL A 97 -8.36 -13.66 -11.04
CA VAL A 97 -9.02 -13.12 -9.84
C VAL A 97 -8.55 -11.68 -9.60
N GLU A 98 -9.50 -10.74 -9.51
CA GLU A 98 -9.33 -9.27 -9.35
C GLU A 98 -8.23 -8.86 -8.36
N VAL A 99 -8.02 -9.68 -7.33
CA VAL A 99 -7.01 -9.52 -6.29
C VAL A 99 -5.59 -9.47 -6.84
N TRP A 100 -5.22 -10.36 -7.77
CA TRP A 100 -3.85 -10.44 -8.29
C TRP A 100 -3.53 -9.32 -9.26
N GLU A 101 -4.51 -8.91 -10.07
CA GLU A 101 -4.36 -7.74 -10.93
C GLU A 101 -4.20 -6.46 -10.10
N SER A 102 -5.01 -6.31 -9.05
CA SER A 102 -4.92 -5.19 -8.12
C SER A 102 -3.58 -5.18 -7.38
N PHE A 103 -3.12 -6.34 -6.88
CA PHE A 103 -1.81 -6.47 -6.26
C PHE A 103 -0.69 -6.09 -7.23
N GLY A 104 -0.74 -6.61 -8.46
CA GLY A 104 0.23 -6.30 -9.51
C GLY A 104 0.30 -4.80 -9.80
N ARG A 105 -0.84 -4.08 -9.79
CA ARG A 105 -0.86 -2.62 -9.99
C ARG A 105 -0.16 -1.90 -8.85
N CYS A 106 -0.34 -2.36 -7.60
CA CYS A 106 0.33 -1.79 -6.43
C CYS A 106 1.85 -1.98 -6.40
N VAL A 107 2.37 -3.03 -7.05
CA VAL A 107 3.82 -3.32 -7.10
C VAL A 107 4.46 -2.94 -8.45
N ARG A 108 3.74 -2.20 -9.30
CA ARG A 108 4.25 -1.68 -10.58
C ARG A 108 4.67 -0.23 -10.42
N VAL A 109 5.78 0.15 -11.07
CA VAL A 109 6.15 1.57 -11.23
C VAL A 109 5.04 2.29 -12.03
N ALA A 110 4.61 3.45 -11.55
CA ALA A 110 3.55 4.21 -12.21
C ALA A 110 3.62 5.68 -11.81
N ASP A 111 3.00 6.54 -12.59
CA ASP A 111 2.73 7.92 -12.19
C ASP A 111 1.38 7.99 -11.48
N LEU A 112 1.39 8.44 -10.23
CA LEU A 112 0.19 8.58 -9.41
C LEU A 112 -0.36 10.00 -9.55
N VAL A 113 -1.63 10.08 -9.91
CA VAL A 113 -2.36 11.33 -10.07
C VAL A 113 -2.94 11.74 -8.71
N GLY A 114 -2.43 12.85 -8.17
CA GLY A 114 -2.92 13.51 -6.97
C GLY A 114 -3.84 14.70 -7.27
N LEU A 115 -4.20 15.44 -6.23
CA LEU A 115 -4.92 16.71 -6.35
C LEU A 115 -3.92 17.78 -6.81
N ASP A 116 -3.94 18.07 -8.11
CA ASP A 116 -3.05 19.04 -8.79
C ASP A 116 -1.56 18.66 -8.84
N CYS A 117 -1.24 17.37 -8.69
CA CYS A 117 0.13 16.88 -8.86
C CYS A 117 0.18 15.49 -9.49
N ILE A 118 1.32 15.17 -10.10
CA ILE A 118 1.66 13.81 -10.51
C ILE A 118 2.99 13.45 -9.83
N GLU A 119 3.01 12.33 -9.12
CA GLU A 119 4.21 11.80 -8.46
C GLU A 119 4.59 10.45 -9.07
N GLN A 120 5.87 10.28 -9.38
CA GLN A 120 6.38 9.01 -9.82
C GLN A 120 6.49 8.03 -8.64
N TYR A 121 5.65 6.99 -8.67
CA TYR A 121 5.60 5.95 -7.68
C TYR A 121 6.55 4.81 -8.01
N PHE A 122 7.46 4.59 -7.06
CA PHE A 122 8.38 3.47 -7.06
C PHE A 122 8.05 2.52 -5.91
N PRO A 123 7.52 1.32 -6.19
CA PRO A 123 7.07 0.38 -5.17
C PRO A 123 8.23 -0.13 -4.29
N HIS A 124 9.46 -0.13 -4.80
CA HIS A 124 10.65 -0.50 -4.02
C HIS A 124 10.86 0.37 -2.77
N ARG A 125 10.32 1.61 -2.76
CA ARG A 125 10.42 2.56 -1.61
C ARG A 125 9.49 2.19 -0.46
N VAL A 126 8.54 1.29 -0.68
CA VAL A 126 7.54 0.84 0.30
C VAL A 126 7.40 -0.68 0.31
N ALA A 127 8.40 -1.39 -0.21
CA ALA A 127 8.32 -2.81 -0.54
C ALA A 127 8.03 -3.72 0.67
N MET A 128 8.43 -3.30 1.86
CA MET A 128 8.17 -4.02 3.11
C MET A 128 6.65 -4.16 3.38
N GLN A 129 5.81 -3.25 2.87
CA GLN A 129 4.34 -3.40 2.95
C GLN A 129 3.82 -4.59 2.14
N PHE A 130 4.58 -5.04 1.15
CA PHE A 130 4.30 -6.23 0.34
C PHE A 130 5.10 -7.46 0.77
N GLY A 131 5.88 -7.35 1.87
CA GLY A 131 6.74 -8.43 2.36
C GLY A 131 8.01 -8.64 1.53
N MET A 132 8.51 -7.58 0.88
CA MET A 132 9.75 -7.61 0.11
C MET A 132 10.72 -6.60 0.71
N ASP A 133 12.02 -6.77 0.48
CA ASP A 133 13.02 -5.83 1.00
C ASP A 133 12.87 -4.46 0.34
N GLN A 134 12.95 -3.42 1.16
CA GLN A 134 12.74 -2.04 0.74
C GLN A 134 14.07 -1.34 0.50
N ASP A 135 14.19 -0.68 -0.64
CA ASP A 135 15.35 0.16 -0.93
C ASP A 135 15.29 1.46 -0.13
N VAL A 136 16.46 1.98 0.27
CA VAL A 136 16.53 3.31 0.88
C VAL A 136 15.96 4.33 -0.11
N PRO A 137 14.93 5.11 0.29
CA PRO A 137 14.28 6.02 -0.62
C PRO A 137 15.27 7.08 -1.12
N GLY A 138 15.43 7.13 -2.44
CA GLY A 138 16.14 8.18 -3.14
C GLY A 138 15.34 9.47 -3.27
N LYS A 139 15.81 10.39 -4.12
CA LYS A 139 15.11 11.65 -4.39
C LYS A 139 13.81 11.40 -5.15
N VAL A 140 12.70 11.91 -4.63
CA VAL A 140 11.40 11.91 -5.31
C VAL A 140 11.36 13.05 -6.32
N VAL A 141 10.88 12.77 -7.52
CA VAL A 141 10.66 13.79 -8.56
C VAL A 141 9.16 14.02 -8.71
N PHE A 142 8.77 15.28 -8.66
CA PHE A 142 7.39 15.73 -8.87
C PHE A 142 7.31 16.41 -10.23
N HIS A 143 6.27 16.09 -11.00
CA HIS A 143 5.99 16.73 -12.27
C HIS A 143 4.58 17.29 -12.24
N SER A 144 4.44 18.58 -12.51
CA SER A 144 3.15 19.30 -12.48
C SER A 144 2.56 19.51 -13.87
N ASP A 145 3.25 19.08 -14.92
CA ASP A 145 2.93 19.29 -16.33
C ASP A 145 2.39 18.04 -17.04
N GLY A 146 2.34 16.90 -16.36
CA GLY A 146 1.79 15.66 -16.89
C GLY A 146 0.27 15.72 -17.10
N ASN A 147 -0.23 14.92 -18.05
CA ASN A 147 -1.66 14.82 -18.32
C ASN A 147 -2.29 13.76 -17.40
N SER A 148 -3.05 14.22 -16.41
CA SER A 148 -3.74 13.36 -15.43
C SER A 148 -4.62 12.28 -16.06
N GLU A 149 -5.26 12.53 -17.21
CA GLU A 149 -6.08 11.50 -17.87
C GLU A 149 -5.22 10.39 -18.48
N ILE A 150 -4.08 10.77 -19.06
CA ILE A 150 -3.12 9.81 -19.63
C ILE A 150 -2.52 8.96 -18.50
N GLU A 151 -2.07 9.60 -17.41
CA GLU A 151 -1.47 8.86 -16.30
C GLU A 151 -2.47 7.97 -15.57
N TRP A 152 -3.71 8.41 -15.42
CA TRP A 152 -4.77 7.55 -14.90
C TRP A 152 -5.02 6.32 -15.78
N LYS A 153 -5.01 6.48 -17.11
CA LYS A 153 -5.13 5.37 -18.06
C LYS A 153 -3.92 4.44 -17.99
N ASN A 154 -2.71 4.98 -17.88
CA ASN A 154 -1.47 4.23 -17.72
C ASN A 154 -1.52 3.38 -16.44
N TYR A 155 -1.93 3.98 -15.32
CA TYR A 155 -2.11 3.25 -14.06
C TYR A 155 -3.23 2.18 -14.15
N SER A 156 -4.33 2.48 -14.83
CA SER A 156 -5.47 1.54 -14.92
C SER A 156 -5.24 0.39 -15.92
N ARG A 157 -4.20 0.48 -16.76
CA ARG A 157 -3.84 -0.56 -17.74
C ARG A 157 -3.81 -1.96 -17.10
N PRO A 158 -4.50 -2.96 -17.70
CA PRO A 158 -4.43 -4.34 -17.27
C PRO A 158 -2.99 -4.88 -17.30
N ILE A 159 -2.69 -5.78 -16.38
CA ILE A 159 -1.41 -6.47 -16.32
C ILE A 159 -1.55 -7.76 -17.13
N SER A 160 -0.80 -7.87 -18.23
CA SER A 160 -0.74 -9.06 -19.07
C SER A 160 0.66 -9.67 -19.00
N ASP A 161 0.72 -10.99 -18.98
CA ASP A 161 1.93 -11.77 -19.20
C ASP A 161 3.07 -11.48 -18.21
N ALA A 162 2.72 -11.15 -16.97
CA ALA A 162 3.66 -10.94 -15.88
C ALA A 162 3.62 -12.10 -14.88
N LYS A 163 4.78 -12.45 -14.33
CA LYS A 163 4.88 -13.30 -13.13
C LYS A 163 5.10 -12.41 -11.91
N LEU A 164 4.18 -12.49 -10.96
CA LEU A 164 4.31 -11.82 -9.67
C LEU A 164 4.97 -12.77 -8.67
N TYR A 165 6.02 -12.27 -8.02
CA TYR A 165 6.57 -12.89 -6.83
C TYR A 165 5.70 -12.55 -5.62
N ILE A 166 5.28 -13.57 -4.89
CA ILE A 166 4.55 -13.41 -3.63
C ILE A 166 5.38 -14.06 -2.52
N PRO A 167 5.84 -13.28 -1.53
CA PRO A 167 6.65 -13.80 -0.45
C PRO A 167 5.83 -14.68 0.50
N SER A 168 6.51 -15.50 1.29
CA SER A 168 5.91 -16.17 2.43
C SER A 168 5.39 -15.16 3.45
N HIS A 169 4.29 -15.48 4.13
CA HIS A 169 3.84 -14.65 5.24
C HIS A 169 4.83 -14.60 6.42
N TYR A 170 5.66 -15.64 6.57
CA TYR A 170 6.73 -15.72 7.57
C TYR A 170 7.97 -14.91 7.21
N PHE A 171 8.12 -14.48 5.95
CA PHE A 171 9.31 -13.76 5.51
C PHE A 171 9.39 -12.38 6.18
N GLU A 172 10.45 -12.10 6.92
CA GLU A 172 10.71 -10.79 7.51
C GLU A 172 11.53 -9.97 6.52
N SER A 173 10.90 -8.95 5.93
CA SER A 173 11.56 -8.01 5.02
C SER A 173 12.42 -7.02 5.78
N ASP A 174 13.53 -6.58 5.16
CA ASP A 174 14.44 -5.56 5.71
C ASP A 174 14.69 -4.42 4.70
N VAL A 175 15.55 -3.47 5.07
CA VAL A 175 16.00 -2.37 4.22
C VAL A 175 17.28 -2.77 3.48
N THR A 176 17.27 -2.66 2.16
CA THR A 176 18.49 -2.83 1.36
C THR A 176 19.27 -1.51 1.30
N THR A 177 20.60 -1.58 1.25
CA THR A 177 21.45 -0.39 1.04
C THR A 177 21.48 0.08 -0.42
N HIS A 178 20.65 -0.48 -1.29
CA HIS A 178 20.59 -0.08 -2.68
C HIS A 178 19.92 1.28 -2.78
N ILE A 179 20.66 2.29 -3.24
CA ILE A 179 20.13 3.62 -3.50
C ILE A 179 19.77 3.68 -4.98
N TRP A 180 18.48 3.68 -5.31
CA TRP A 180 18.04 3.88 -6.68
C TRP A 180 18.34 5.32 -7.12
N SER A 181 19.36 5.50 -7.97
CA SER A 181 19.81 6.79 -8.48
C SER A 181 19.23 7.07 -9.86
N GLY A 182 17.90 7.20 -9.99
CA GLY A 182 17.24 7.99 -11.04
C GLY A 182 17.55 7.72 -12.51
N GLY A 183 18.20 6.60 -12.86
CA GLY A 183 18.55 6.24 -14.23
C GLY A 183 17.50 5.31 -14.84
N GLU A 184 17.31 5.41 -16.15
CA GLU A 184 16.49 4.52 -17.00
C GLU A 184 16.92 3.06 -16.85
N THR A 185 16.52 2.45 -15.76
CA THR A 185 16.22 1.05 -15.72
C THR A 185 14.77 1.08 -15.32
N GLN A 186 13.88 0.91 -16.31
CA GLN A 186 12.59 0.32 -16.02
C GLN A 186 12.89 -0.77 -14.98
N MET A 187 12.13 -0.82 -13.90
CA MET A 187 11.72 -2.13 -13.47
C MET A 187 10.94 -2.72 -14.66
N GLU A 188 11.69 -3.17 -15.68
CA GLU A 188 11.36 -4.41 -16.34
C GLU A 188 10.97 -5.31 -15.18
N LEU A 189 9.84 -5.95 -15.33
CA LEU A 189 9.52 -7.15 -14.59
C LEU A 189 10.70 -8.13 -14.80
N ARG A 190 11.82 -7.91 -14.11
CA ARG A 190 12.84 -8.88 -13.75
C ARG A 190 12.32 -9.34 -12.40
N VAL A 191 11.40 -10.30 -12.32
CA VAL A 191 11.63 -11.70 -12.72
C VAL A 191 13.08 -12.04 -12.39
N LEU A 192 13.36 -12.09 -11.09
CA LEU A 192 14.28 -13.12 -10.59
C LEU A 192 13.57 -14.48 -10.66
#